data_AF-A0A523EEX0-F1
#
_entry.id   AF-A0A523EEX0-F1
#
_cell.length_a   1.000
_cell.length_b   1.000
_cell.length_c   1.000
_cell.angle_alpha   90.00
_cell.angle_beta   90.00
_cell.angle_gamma   90.00
#
_symmetry.space_group_name_H-M   'P 1'
#
loop_
_entity.id
_entity.type
_entity.pdbx_description
1 polymer ?
#
loop_
_entity_poly.entity_id
_entity_poly.type
_entity_poly.pdbx_seq_one_letter_code
_entity_poly.pdbx_strand_id
1 'polypeptide(L)'
;MSTHRSPRRWSARQLRWLLSAYPPLLFQRIQVLEIDAGFRRALVRVRRSIFSRNLQGSTFGGTIYAAVDPFHALLLWQICAHEGFRVQAWMKEAVITFLRPAESHLTIEFTLDDRTVDNALRSIGETGRFAHAFEVQALDEQGAVCAVVRTDVRILRPERKPAS
;
A
#
# COMPACT_ATOMS: atom_id res chain seq x y z
N MET A 1 -5.74 -1.03 32.94
CA MET A 1 -4.34 -1.31 32.51
C MET A 1 -4.17 -1.02 31.02
N SER A 2 -3.69 0.18 30.68
CA SER A 2 -3.33 0.52 29.30
C SER A 2 -2.03 -0.21 28.94
N THR A 3 -2.11 -1.27 28.14
CA THR A 3 -0.90 -1.99 27.73
C THR A 3 -0.11 -1.11 26.74
N HIS A 4 1.04 -0.63 27.18
CA HIS A 4 2.07 -0.04 26.31
C HIS A 4 2.58 -1.13 25.35
N ARG A 5 1.83 -1.40 24.28
CA ARG A 5 2.30 -2.26 23.19
C ARG A 5 3.23 -1.44 22.30
N SER A 6 4.46 -1.93 22.15
CA SER A 6 5.44 -1.43 21.20
C SER A 6 4.89 -1.45 19.77
N PRO A 7 5.41 -0.58 18.88
CA PRO A 7 5.08 -0.64 17.45
C PRO A 7 5.35 -2.05 16.91
N ARG A 8 4.44 -2.58 16.10
CA ARG A 8 4.66 -3.86 15.41
C ARG A 8 5.63 -3.65 14.25
N ARG A 9 6.88 -4.06 14.47
CA ARG A 9 7.94 -4.07 13.47
C ARG A 9 7.97 -5.43 12.80
N TRP A 10 7.71 -5.44 11.50
CA TRP A 10 7.91 -6.60 10.66
C TRP A 10 9.16 -6.36 9.80
N SER A 11 9.80 -7.45 9.40
CA SER A 11 10.73 -7.42 8.28
C SER A 11 9.97 -7.38 6.96
N ALA A 12 10.60 -6.89 5.89
CA ALA A 12 10.03 -6.90 4.55
C ALA A 12 9.58 -8.31 4.11
N ARG A 13 10.36 -9.33 4.45
CA ARG A 13 10.01 -10.75 4.20
C ARG A 13 8.74 -11.17 4.93
N GLN A 14 8.61 -10.86 6.22
CA GLN A 14 7.42 -11.18 7.00
C GLN A 14 6.17 -10.48 6.44
N LEU A 15 6.27 -9.18 6.15
CA LEU A 15 5.16 -8.42 5.59
C LEU A 15 4.74 -8.98 4.22
N ARG A 16 5.71 -9.27 3.34
CA ARG A 16 5.43 -9.89 2.03
C ARG A 16 4.68 -11.20 2.15
N TRP A 17 5.12 -12.11 3.02
CA TRP A 17 4.45 -13.40 3.23
C TRP A 17 3.06 -13.23 3.82
N LEU A 18 2.91 -12.35 4.81
CA LEU A 18 1.62 -12.07 5.43
C LEU A 18 0.63 -11.52 4.40
N LEU A 19 1.03 -10.54 3.58
CA LEU A 19 0.19 -9.98 2.52
C LEU A 19 -0.11 -11.00 1.43
N SER A 20 0.85 -11.84 1.07
CA SER A 20 0.65 -12.89 0.06
C SER A 20 -0.33 -13.97 0.52
N ALA A 21 -0.43 -14.19 1.83
CA ALA A 21 -1.39 -15.11 2.44
C ALA A 21 -2.69 -14.42 2.90
N TYR A 22 -2.76 -13.08 2.82
CA TYR A 22 -3.91 -12.32 3.30
C TYR A 22 -5.13 -12.57 2.39
N PRO A 23 -6.24 -13.13 2.91
CA PRO A 23 -7.33 -13.62 2.07
C PRO A 23 -7.89 -12.60 1.06
N PRO A 24 -8.09 -11.30 1.41
CA PRO A 24 -8.56 -10.31 0.44
C PRO A 24 -7.67 -10.10 -0.78
N LEU A 25 -6.34 -10.24 -0.62
CA LEU A 25 -5.39 -10.16 -1.74
C LEU A 25 -5.31 -11.50 -2.49
N LEU A 26 -5.23 -12.60 -1.74
CA LEU A 26 -5.07 -13.94 -2.28
C LEU A 26 -6.23 -14.34 -3.20
N PHE A 27 -7.48 -14.14 -2.77
CA PHE A 27 -8.66 -14.51 -3.56
C PHE A 27 -8.84 -13.63 -4.80
N GLN A 28 -8.35 -12.39 -4.76
CA GLN A 28 -8.29 -11.51 -5.92
C GLN A 28 -7.05 -11.72 -6.78
N ARG A 29 -6.22 -12.72 -6.46
CA ARG A 29 -5.02 -13.11 -7.20
C ARG A 29 -3.98 -11.98 -7.28
N ILE A 30 -3.98 -11.12 -6.25
CA ILE A 30 -3.00 -10.08 -6.04
C ILE A 30 -1.80 -10.71 -5.34
N GLN A 31 -0.61 -10.46 -5.87
CA GLN A 31 0.62 -11.04 -5.38
C GLN A 31 1.65 -9.97 -5.07
N VAL A 32 2.27 -10.08 -3.89
CA VAL A 32 3.42 -9.25 -3.54
C VAL A 32 4.69 -9.96 -4.02
N LEU A 33 5.28 -9.43 -5.09
CA LEU A 33 6.52 -9.96 -5.66
C LEU A 33 7.72 -9.58 -4.80
N GLU A 34 7.74 -8.34 -4.33
CA GLU A 34 8.86 -7.76 -3.60
C GLU A 34 8.37 -6.70 -2.61
N ILE A 35 9.06 -6.63 -1.48
CA ILE A 35 9.08 -5.47 -0.59
C ILE A 35 10.55 -5.25 -0.26
N ASP A 36 11.05 -4.05 -0.49
CA ASP A 36 12.43 -3.68 -0.17
C ASP A 36 12.67 -3.67 1.34
N ALA A 37 13.90 -3.94 1.78
CA ALA A 37 14.28 -4.04 3.19
C ALA A 37 14.05 -2.72 3.96
N GLY A 38 14.20 -1.57 3.29
CA GLY A 38 13.93 -0.25 3.85
C GLY A 38 12.48 0.20 3.69
N PHE A 39 11.60 -0.66 3.19
CA PHE A 39 10.20 -0.35 2.86
C PHE A 39 10.05 0.84 1.90
N ARG A 40 11.06 1.11 1.06
CA ARG A 40 11.01 2.19 0.07
C ARG A 40 10.31 1.78 -1.21
N ARG A 41 10.16 0.48 -1.44
CA ARG A 41 9.59 -0.07 -2.65
C ARG A 41 8.74 -1.30 -2.36
N ALA A 42 7.64 -1.44 -3.09
CA ALA A 42 6.91 -2.69 -3.22
C ALA A 42 6.56 -2.95 -4.68
N LEU A 43 6.68 -4.20 -5.11
CA LEU A 43 6.29 -4.64 -6.44
C LEU A 43 5.16 -5.65 -6.34
N VAL A 44 4.05 -5.36 -7.03
CA VAL A 44 2.79 -6.10 -6.91
C VAL A 44 2.33 -6.53 -8.29
N ARG A 45 1.81 -7.75 -8.38
CA ARG A 45 1.22 -8.28 -9.60
C ARG A 45 -0.22 -8.68 -9.37
N VAL A 46 -1.13 -8.20 -10.21
CA VAL A 46 -2.49 -8.73 -10.32
C VAL A 46 -2.47 -9.82 -11.38
N ARG A 47 -2.61 -11.08 -10.96
CA ARG A 47 -2.67 -12.18 -11.91
C ARG A 47 -4.03 -12.22 -12.58
N ARG A 48 -4.05 -12.01 -13.90
CA ARG A 48 -5.11 -12.49 -14.80
C ARG A 48 -5.55 -13.91 -14.44
N SER A 49 -6.82 -14.05 -14.06
CA SER A 49 -7.43 -15.28 -13.58
C SER A 49 -8.96 -15.15 -13.64
N ILE A 50 -9.71 -16.26 -13.63
CA ILE A 50 -11.19 -16.21 -13.58
C ILE A 50 -11.71 -15.40 -12.37
N PHE A 51 -11.01 -15.46 -11.24
CA PHE A 51 -11.33 -14.72 -10.01
C PHE A 51 -11.04 -13.21 -10.06
N SER A 52 -10.26 -12.74 -11.03
CA SER A 52 -9.81 -11.33 -11.11
C SER A 52 -10.29 -10.61 -12.37
N ARG A 53 -11.08 -11.28 -13.22
CA ARG A 53 -11.65 -10.71 -14.45
C ARG A 53 -13.10 -10.25 -14.22
N ASN A 54 -13.50 -9.22 -14.94
CA ASN A 54 -14.90 -8.80 -15.05
C ASN A 54 -15.65 -9.66 -16.10
N LEU A 55 -16.95 -9.37 -16.29
CA LEU A 55 -17.80 -10.09 -17.24
C LEU A 55 -17.36 -9.97 -18.71
N GLN A 56 -16.58 -8.95 -19.05
CA GLN A 56 -16.01 -8.74 -20.39
C GLN A 56 -14.58 -9.29 -20.51
N GLY A 57 -14.07 -10.00 -19.50
CA GLY A 57 -12.81 -10.74 -19.57
C GLY A 57 -11.54 -9.92 -19.33
N SER A 58 -11.62 -8.61 -19.09
CA SER A 58 -10.51 -7.79 -18.61
C SER A 58 -10.44 -7.78 -17.08
N THR A 59 -9.32 -7.34 -16.48
CA THR A 59 -9.17 -7.27 -15.02
C THR A 59 -10.28 -6.43 -14.40
N PHE A 60 -10.92 -6.94 -13.35
CA PHE A 60 -11.98 -6.25 -12.64
C PHE A 60 -11.43 -4.98 -11.96
N GLY A 61 -12.09 -3.84 -12.15
CA GLY A 61 -11.64 -2.56 -11.62
C GLY A 61 -11.48 -2.55 -10.10
N GLY A 62 -12.36 -3.25 -9.37
CA GLY A 62 -12.24 -3.42 -7.92
C GLY A 62 -11.01 -4.21 -7.50
N THR A 63 -10.52 -5.12 -8.34
CA THR A 63 -9.25 -5.83 -8.09
C THR A 63 -8.05 -4.90 -8.26
N ILE A 64 -8.08 -3.97 -9.22
CA ILE A 64 -7.04 -2.94 -9.36
C ILE A 64 -7.04 -2.03 -8.13
N TYR A 65 -8.22 -1.58 -7.69
CA TYR A 65 -8.36 -0.79 -6.45
C TYR A 65 -7.78 -1.53 -5.24
N ALA A 66 -8.15 -2.78 -5.03
CA ALA A 66 -7.65 -3.58 -3.91
C ALA A 66 -6.14 -3.85 -3.98
N ALA A 67 -5.57 -3.89 -5.18
CA ALA A 67 -4.12 -4.02 -5.39
C ALA A 67 -3.35 -2.73 -5.12
N VAL A 68 -4.02 -1.57 -5.07
CA VAL A 68 -3.39 -0.27 -4.82
C VAL A 68 -3.52 0.17 -3.38
N ASP A 69 -4.67 -0.07 -2.75
CA ASP A 69 -5.04 0.45 -1.43
C ASP A 69 -3.97 0.28 -0.32
N PRO A 70 -3.38 -0.90 -0.08
CA PRO A 70 -2.66 -1.10 1.17
C PRO A 70 -1.20 -0.61 1.14
N PHE A 71 -0.58 -0.49 -0.04
CA PHE A 71 0.88 -0.52 -0.13
C PHE A 71 1.57 0.73 0.40
N HIS A 72 1.24 1.94 -0.08
CA HIS A 72 1.86 3.17 0.44
C HIS A 72 1.65 3.34 1.96
N ALA A 73 0.44 3.08 2.45
CA ALA A 73 0.11 3.15 3.86
C ALA A 73 0.92 2.13 4.69
N LEU A 74 1.05 0.88 4.23
CA LEU A 74 1.81 -0.16 4.91
C LEU A 74 3.32 0.11 4.92
N LEU A 75 3.87 0.60 3.81
CA LEU A 75 5.28 0.95 3.71
C LEU A 75 5.63 2.06 4.72
N LEU A 76 4.89 3.18 4.70
CA LEU A 76 5.11 4.27 5.66
C LEU A 76 4.83 3.85 7.10
N TRP A 77 3.82 2.99 7.34
CA TRP A 77 3.54 2.43 8.66
C TRP A 77 4.73 1.64 9.21
N GLN A 78 5.37 0.81 8.38
CA GLN A 78 6.54 0.05 8.79
C GLN A 78 7.76 0.95 9.00
N ILE A 79 8.00 1.93 8.13
CA ILE A 79 9.06 2.93 8.32
C ILE A 79 8.88 3.63 9.68
N CYS A 80 7.69 4.16 9.96
CA CYS A 80 7.37 4.79 11.24
C CYS A 80 7.58 3.83 12.43
N ALA A 81 7.17 2.56 12.30
CA ALA A 81 7.31 1.57 13.35
C ALA A 81 8.79 1.27 13.66
N HIS A 82 9.65 1.18 12.65
CA HIS A 82 11.09 0.99 12.81
C HIS A 82 11.76 2.20 13.49
N GLU A 83 11.29 3.41 13.20
CA GLU A 83 11.65 4.65 13.92
C GLU A 83 11.04 4.78 15.33
N GLY A 84 10.24 3.79 15.76
CA GLY A 84 9.67 3.75 17.11
C GLY A 84 8.34 4.49 17.27
N PHE A 85 7.79 5.04 16.18
CA PHE A 85 6.45 5.63 16.21
C PHE A 85 5.37 4.56 16.13
N ARG A 86 4.40 4.63 17.05
CA ARG A 86 3.15 3.88 16.93
C ARG A 86 2.14 4.73 16.19
N VAL A 87 1.79 4.33 14.97
CA VAL A 87 0.85 5.06 14.11
C VAL A 87 -0.23 4.15 13.55
N GLN A 88 -1.32 4.76 13.11
CA GLN A 88 -2.32 4.19 12.21
C GLN A 88 -2.08 4.79 10.83
N ALA A 89 -2.09 3.97 9.78
CA ALA A 89 -1.96 4.43 8.40
C ALA A 89 -3.08 3.83 7.56
N TRP A 90 -3.67 4.64 6.68
CA TRP A 90 -4.74 4.21 5.78
C TRP A 90 -4.80 5.09 4.53
N MET A 91 -5.36 4.55 3.45
CA MET A 91 -5.76 5.33 2.30
C MET A 91 -7.12 5.98 2.61
N LYS A 92 -7.22 7.30 2.44
CA LYS A 92 -8.45 8.06 2.64
C LYS A 92 -9.35 8.05 1.41
N GLU A 93 -8.75 8.23 0.24
CA GLU A 93 -9.44 8.30 -1.04
C GLU A 93 -8.51 7.86 -2.17
N ALA A 94 -9.11 7.45 -3.28
CA ALA A 94 -8.41 7.18 -4.51
C ALA A 94 -9.24 7.59 -5.73
N VAL A 95 -8.55 8.03 -6.78
CA VAL A 95 -9.12 8.29 -8.10
C VAL A 95 -8.42 7.38 -9.09
N ILE A 96 -9.19 6.52 -9.77
CA ILE A 96 -8.68 5.60 -10.78
C ILE A 96 -9.15 6.06 -12.17
N THR A 97 -8.20 6.26 -13.07
CA THR A 97 -8.45 6.49 -14.50
C THR A 97 -8.11 5.22 -15.26
N PHE A 98 -9.13 4.54 -15.80
CA PHE A 98 -8.95 3.38 -16.68
C PHE A 98 -8.73 3.86 -18.11
N LEU A 99 -7.52 3.65 -18.64
CA LEU A 99 -7.12 4.11 -19.97
C LEU A 99 -7.47 3.09 -21.06
N ARG A 100 -7.44 1.79 -20.73
CA ARG A 100 -7.75 0.69 -21.63
C ARG A 100 -8.05 -0.61 -20.89
N PRO A 101 -8.66 -1.60 -21.55
CA PRO A 101 -8.87 -2.92 -20.96
C PRO A 101 -7.55 -3.59 -20.55
N ALA A 102 -7.52 -4.15 -19.34
CA ALA A 102 -6.40 -4.92 -18.83
C ALA A 102 -6.58 -6.40 -19.16
N GLU A 103 -5.97 -6.87 -20.25
CA GLU A 103 -6.19 -8.22 -20.80
C GLU A 103 -5.07 -9.22 -20.51
N SER A 104 -4.04 -8.83 -19.76
CA SER A 104 -2.93 -9.66 -19.31
C SER A 104 -2.68 -9.48 -17.80
N HIS A 105 -1.58 -10.01 -17.26
CA HIS A 105 -1.18 -9.68 -15.89
C HIS A 105 -0.89 -8.19 -15.77
N LEU A 106 -1.25 -7.59 -14.64
CA LEU A 106 -0.86 -6.21 -14.33
C LEU A 106 0.27 -6.20 -13.32
N THR A 107 1.22 -5.29 -13.52
CA THR A 107 2.28 -4.97 -12.56
C THR A 107 2.08 -3.54 -12.05
N ILE A 108 2.20 -3.37 -10.75
CA ILE A 108 2.09 -2.07 -10.07
C ILE A 108 3.29 -1.93 -9.15
N GLU A 109 4.03 -0.83 -9.33
CA GLU A 109 5.18 -0.49 -8.51
C GLU A 109 4.85 0.69 -7.58
N PHE A 110 5.20 0.54 -6.32
CA PHE A 110 5.02 1.56 -5.28
C PHE A 110 6.41 1.99 -4.83
N THR A 111 6.66 3.30 -4.81
CA THR A 111 7.94 3.87 -4.41
C THR A 111 7.74 5.03 -3.45
N LEU A 112 8.60 5.12 -2.44
CA LEU A 112 8.68 6.24 -1.51
C LEU A 112 10.04 6.91 -1.66
N ASP A 113 10.05 8.13 -2.19
CA ASP A 113 11.27 8.94 -2.23
C ASP A 113 11.71 9.40 -0.83
N ASP A 114 12.99 9.75 -0.71
CA ASP A 114 13.59 10.16 0.57
C ASP A 114 12.93 11.40 1.16
N ARG A 115 12.54 12.36 0.31
CA ARG A 115 11.92 13.61 0.77
C ARG A 115 10.58 13.34 1.44
N THR A 116 9.79 12.45 0.87
CA THR A 116 8.48 12.04 1.38
C THR A 116 8.62 11.30 2.70
N VAL A 117 9.60 10.40 2.81
CA VAL A 117 9.87 9.68 4.06
C VAL A 117 10.36 10.61 5.17
N ASP A 118 11.33 11.47 4.89
CA ASP A 118 11.85 12.45 5.85
C ASP A 118 10.75 13.38 6.36
N ASN A 119 9.90 13.86 5.43
CA ASN A 119 8.76 14.69 5.78
C ASN A 119 7.73 13.94 6.63
N ALA A 120 7.46 12.66 6.31
CA ALA A 120 6.55 11.84 7.09
C ALA A 120 7.05 11.67 8.53
N LEU A 121 8.32 11.29 8.70
CA LEU A 121 8.92 11.09 10.02
C LEU A 121 8.93 12.38 10.86
N ARG A 122 9.33 13.50 10.24
CA ARG A 122 9.29 14.82 10.89
C ARG A 122 7.87 15.19 11.33
N SER A 123 6.91 15.14 10.41
CA SER A 123 5.52 15.54 10.66
C SER A 123 4.87 14.66 11.74
N ILE A 124 5.16 13.36 11.76
CA ILE A 124 4.72 12.43 12.80
C ILE A 124 5.38 12.74 14.15
N GLY A 125 6.66 13.10 14.18
CA GLY A 125 7.36 13.52 15.39
C GLY A 125 6.74 14.77 16.03
N GLU A 126 6.53 15.80 15.22
CA GLU A 126 6.09 17.14 15.64
C GLU A 126 4.59 17.21 15.91
N THR A 127 3.77 16.84 14.91
CA THR A 127 2.31 17.04 14.95
C THR A 127 1.53 15.76 15.19
N GLY A 128 2.19 14.60 15.01
CA GLY A 128 1.52 13.30 15.04
C GLY A 128 0.64 13.04 13.83
N ARG A 129 0.70 13.85 12.77
CA ARG A 129 -0.13 13.71 11.57
C ARG A 129 0.73 13.85 10.33
N PHE A 130 0.42 13.05 9.31
CA PHE A 130 1.01 13.19 7.97
C PHE A 130 -0.04 12.80 6.93
N ALA A 131 -0.01 13.49 5.79
CA ALA A 131 -0.84 13.18 4.64
C ALA A 131 -0.03 13.40 3.36
N HIS A 132 -0.19 12.51 2.38
CA HIS A 132 0.48 12.62 1.10
C HIS A 132 -0.32 11.94 -0.01
N ALA A 133 -0.33 12.57 -1.17
CA ALA A 133 -0.93 12.04 -2.39
C ALA A 133 0.14 11.29 -3.19
N PHE A 134 -0.14 10.06 -3.58
CA PHE A 134 0.72 9.26 -4.46
C PHE A 134 0.02 9.00 -5.78
N GLU A 135 0.80 8.72 -6.83
CA GLU A 135 0.31 8.23 -8.11
C GLU A 135 1.03 6.93 -8.47
N VAL A 136 0.28 5.94 -8.94
CA VAL A 136 0.82 4.67 -9.45
C VAL A 136 0.19 4.30 -10.77
N GLN A 137 0.91 3.49 -11.53
CA GLN A 137 0.45 2.97 -12.81
C GLN A 137 0.30 1.46 -12.73
N ALA A 138 -0.78 0.95 -13.33
CA ALA A 138 -0.96 -0.47 -13.58
C ALA A 138 -0.57 -0.75 -15.04
N LEU A 139 0.55 -1.44 -15.21
CA LEU A 139 1.16 -1.76 -16.50
C LEU A 139 0.81 -3.20 -16.90
N ASP A 140 0.47 -3.41 -18.17
CA ASP A 140 0.37 -4.76 -18.74
C ASP A 140 1.76 -5.40 -18.98
N GLU A 141 1.76 -6.65 -19.45
CA GLU A 141 2.99 -7.39 -19.78
C GLU A 141 3.83 -6.75 -20.90
N GLN A 142 3.25 -5.88 -21.71
CA GLN A 142 3.93 -5.13 -22.76
C GLN A 142 4.44 -3.78 -22.26
N GLY A 143 4.33 -3.50 -20.95
CA GLY A 143 4.79 -2.27 -20.30
C GLY A 143 3.85 -1.09 -20.48
N ALA A 144 2.60 -1.35 -20.84
CA ALA A 144 1.72 -0.33 -21.34
C ALA A 144 0.63 -0.03 -20.28
N VAL A 145 0.41 1.25 -19.99
CA VAL A 145 -0.46 1.73 -18.89
C VAL A 145 -1.94 1.42 -19.15
N CYS A 146 -2.51 0.51 -18.35
CA CYS A 146 -3.94 0.19 -18.36
C CYS A 146 -4.75 1.11 -17.43
N ALA A 147 -4.18 1.49 -16.29
CA ALA A 147 -4.81 2.41 -15.35
C ALA A 147 -3.78 3.28 -14.63
N VAL A 148 -4.19 4.49 -14.29
CA VAL A 148 -3.46 5.41 -13.40
C VAL A 148 -4.29 5.60 -12.13
N VAL A 149 -3.67 5.51 -10.97
CA VAL A 149 -4.35 5.62 -9.68
C VAL A 149 -3.67 6.67 -8.82
N ARG A 150 -4.40 7.73 -8.48
CA ARG A 150 -4.00 8.71 -7.48
C ARG A 150 -4.61 8.33 -6.14
N THR A 151 -3.80 8.23 -5.08
CA THR A 151 -4.23 7.84 -3.73
C THR A 151 -3.82 8.87 -2.70
N ASP A 152 -4.71 9.24 -1.78
CA ASP A 152 -4.36 10.06 -0.63
C ASP A 152 -4.19 9.19 0.62
N VAL A 153 -2.98 9.14 1.14
CA VAL A 153 -2.63 8.35 2.33
C VAL A 153 -2.54 9.27 3.53
N ARG A 154 -3.06 8.78 4.66
CA ARG A 154 -2.97 9.46 5.96
C ARG A 154 -2.29 8.57 7.00
N ILE A 155 -1.52 9.22 7.86
CA ILE A 155 -0.87 8.61 9.00
C ILE A 155 -1.18 9.45 10.24
N LEU A 156 -1.59 8.77 11.31
CA LEU A 156 -1.94 9.38 12.58
C LEU A 156 -1.23 8.65 13.72
N ARG A 157 -0.48 9.40 14.52
CA ARG A 157 -0.02 8.98 15.84
C ARG A 157 -1.16 9.26 16.84
N PRO A 158 -1.82 8.23 17.39
CA PRO A 158 -2.92 8.43 18.33
C PRO A 158 -2.43 9.16 19.58
N GLU A 159 -3.25 10.10 20.07
CA GLU A 159 -2.97 10.83 21.30
C GLU A 159 -2.88 9.87 22.49
N ARG A 160 -1.96 10.17 23.41
CA ARG A 160 -1.80 9.41 24.64
C ARG A 160 -2.97 9.78 25.55
N LYS A 161 -3.95 8.89 25.71
CA LYS A 161 -4.98 9.07 26.76
C LYS A 161 -4.27 9.28 28.10
N PRO A 162 -4.55 10.36 28.84
CA PRO A 162 -4.03 10.49 30.21
C PRO A 162 -4.50 9.29 31.02
N ALA A 163 -3.64 8.79 31.90
CA ALA A 163 -4.01 7.73 32.82
C ALA A 163 -5.09 8.29 33.75
N SER A 164 -6.29 7.71 33.70
CA SER A 164 -7.34 7.90 34.71
C SER A 164 -6.99 7.22 36.01
#